data_AF-A0A934LR73-F1
#
_entry.id   AF-A0A934LR73-F1
#
_cell.length_a   1.000
_cell.length_b   1.000
_cell.length_c   1.000
_cell.angle_alpha   90.00
_cell.angle_beta   90.00
_cell.angle_gamma   90.00
#
_symmetry.space_group_name_H-M   'P 1'
#
loop_
_entity.id
_entity.type
_entity.pdbx_description
1 polymer ?
#
loop_
_entity_poly.entity_id
_entity_poly.type
_entity_poly.pdbx_seq_one_letter_code
_entity_poly.pdbx_strand_id
1 'polypeptide(L)'
;MTESNSNIPRIMERLLLTVTLYTRKDCKLCDEVKAELASLEAEFPHRLAEVDIDSDPALQKSYGTRIPVLDIGPYTLSAPITRQQLQMTLGAALDRRGQLDKIGGSDYEARVRRGQEITKADRVSRWISNHYLLLLNLFMLLYAGLPFLAPSLMKVGAEMPARAIYAMYSPLCHQFGFRSFFLFGEQSVYPLAEAGLSNLKTFDEVSGLKNLSDPYSPDRLAARRYVGDEITGYKVALCERDVAIYFGLLLFGLVFGLTNRRIRPLHWAIWLLIGIGPIGFDGFSQLFSQFNFEWLNSLLVYRESTPFLRVLTGLLFGVSTAWFAYPYIEESMAETRQFFIKKFAVAK
;
A
#
# COMPACT_ATOMS: atom_id res chain seq x y z
N MET A 1 -31.02 -28.44 50.84
CA MET A 1 -29.76 -29.12 50.44
C MET A 1 -29.45 -28.74 49.00
N THR A 2 -28.40 -27.93 48.85
CA THR A 2 -27.49 -27.84 47.68
C THR A 2 -28.10 -27.57 46.28
N GLU A 3 -28.59 -26.34 46.07
CA GLU A 3 -28.39 -25.64 44.78
C GLU A 3 -27.08 -24.86 44.89
N SER A 4 -25.95 -25.53 44.66
CA SER A 4 -24.62 -24.93 44.77
C SER A 4 -23.74 -25.50 43.67
N ASN A 5 -23.10 -24.60 42.91
CA ASN A 5 -21.92 -24.78 42.05
C ASN A 5 -22.03 -24.84 40.52
N SER A 6 -23.18 -24.70 39.86
CA SER A 6 -23.18 -24.61 38.37
C SER A 6 -23.02 -23.18 37.81
N ASN A 7 -23.33 -22.13 38.58
CA ASN A 7 -23.29 -20.73 38.12
C ASN A 7 -22.01 -19.95 38.49
N ILE A 8 -21.22 -20.42 39.46
CA ILE A 8 -20.01 -19.74 39.92
C ILE A 8 -18.94 -19.63 38.82
N PRO A 9 -18.64 -20.68 38.02
CA PRO A 9 -17.64 -20.58 36.94
C PRO A 9 -18.04 -19.53 35.90
N ARG A 10 -19.34 -19.46 35.59
CA ARG A 10 -19.91 -18.56 34.58
C ARG A 10 -19.97 -17.10 35.05
N ILE A 11 -20.04 -16.86 36.36
CA ILE A 11 -19.97 -15.52 36.97
C ILE A 11 -18.51 -15.06 37.11
N MET A 12 -17.60 -15.95 37.50
CA MET A 12 -16.16 -15.64 37.54
C MET A 12 -15.58 -15.34 36.15
N GLU A 13 -15.99 -16.08 35.11
CA GLU A 13 -15.64 -15.74 33.72
C GLU A 13 -16.22 -14.39 33.28
N ARG A 14 -17.41 -14.02 33.77
CA ARG A 14 -18.03 -12.72 33.46
C ARG A 14 -17.31 -11.54 34.12
N LEU A 15 -16.70 -11.73 35.29
CA LEU A 15 -16.03 -10.67 36.05
C LEU A 15 -14.52 -10.54 35.76
N LEU A 16 -13.92 -11.48 35.02
CA LEU A 16 -12.48 -11.47 34.74
C LEU A 16 -12.10 -10.28 33.84
N LEU A 17 -11.40 -9.28 34.40
CA LEU A 17 -10.87 -8.14 33.66
C LEU A 17 -9.73 -8.56 32.73
N THR A 18 -9.53 -7.81 31.65
CA THR A 18 -8.32 -7.93 30.83
C THR A 18 -7.45 -6.71 31.04
N VAL A 19 -6.23 -6.93 31.51
CA VAL A 19 -5.22 -5.90 31.75
C VAL A 19 -4.11 -6.10 30.72
N THR A 20 -3.83 -5.09 29.90
CA THR A 20 -2.71 -5.13 28.94
C THR A 20 -1.53 -4.35 29.49
N LEU A 21 -0.37 -4.97 29.64
CA LEU A 21 0.89 -4.32 30.04
C LEU A 21 1.82 -4.19 28.84
N TYR A 22 2.13 -2.95 28.46
CA TYR A 22 3.22 -2.65 27.54
C TYR A 22 4.53 -2.67 28.30
N THR A 23 5.41 -3.58 27.93
CA THR A 23 6.67 -3.88 28.61
C THR A 23 7.80 -4.06 27.61
N ARG A 24 9.01 -4.29 28.10
CA ARG A 24 10.16 -4.75 27.33
C ARG A 24 11.02 -5.69 28.18
N LYS A 25 12.00 -6.33 27.56
CA LYS A 25 13.00 -7.12 28.29
C LYS A 25 13.79 -6.23 29.25
N ASP A 26 14.10 -6.78 30.43
CA ASP A 26 14.94 -6.13 31.46
C ASP A 26 14.37 -4.79 31.99
N CYS A 27 13.06 -4.76 32.26
CA CYS A 27 12.36 -3.58 32.80
C CYS A 27 11.95 -3.77 34.26
N LYS A 28 12.74 -3.25 35.21
CA LYS A 28 12.47 -3.36 36.65
C LYS A 28 11.10 -2.79 37.07
N LEU A 29 10.76 -1.59 36.59
CA LEU A 29 9.46 -0.96 36.86
C LEU A 29 8.30 -1.81 36.32
N CYS A 30 8.51 -2.51 35.21
CA CYS A 30 7.50 -3.42 34.66
C CYS A 30 7.33 -4.65 35.55
N ASP A 31 8.43 -5.20 36.09
CA ASP A 31 8.40 -6.33 37.01
C ASP A 31 7.73 -5.97 38.35
N GLU A 32 7.96 -4.75 38.85
CA GLU A 32 7.25 -4.21 40.03
C GLU A 32 5.74 -4.13 39.78
N VAL A 33 5.31 -3.59 38.64
CA VAL A 33 3.89 -3.52 38.27
C VAL A 33 3.28 -4.92 38.13
N LYS A 34 4.01 -5.89 37.59
CA LYS A 34 3.55 -7.29 37.51
C LYS A 34 3.33 -7.90 38.89
N ALA A 35 4.28 -7.68 39.81
CA ALA A 35 4.17 -8.18 41.18
C ALA A 35 2.97 -7.55 41.92
N GLU A 36 2.76 -6.24 41.77
CA GLU A 36 1.61 -5.54 42.34
C GLU A 36 0.29 -6.07 41.77
N LEU A 37 0.18 -6.24 40.44
CA LEU A 37 -0.99 -6.82 39.79
C LEU A 37 -1.27 -8.24 40.31
N ALA A 38 -0.27 -9.11 40.40
CA ALA A 38 -0.42 -10.45 40.95
C ALA A 38 -0.93 -10.42 42.40
N SER A 39 -0.47 -9.47 43.23
CA SER A 39 -0.94 -9.32 44.61
C SER A 39 -2.40 -8.87 44.72
N LEU A 40 -2.94 -8.22 43.69
CA LEU A 40 -4.30 -7.69 43.64
C LEU A 40 -5.29 -8.63 42.95
N GLU A 41 -4.83 -9.76 42.39
CA GLU A 41 -5.67 -10.69 41.62
C GLU A 41 -6.82 -11.28 42.44
N ALA A 42 -6.61 -11.51 43.74
CA ALA A 42 -7.65 -12.03 44.64
C ALA A 42 -8.79 -11.03 44.90
N GLU A 43 -8.50 -9.73 44.93
CA GLU A 43 -9.48 -8.66 45.16
C GLU A 43 -10.13 -8.22 43.83
N PHE A 44 -9.33 -8.15 42.77
CA PHE A 44 -9.74 -7.75 41.43
C PHE A 44 -9.36 -8.84 40.43
N PRO A 45 -10.23 -9.84 40.18
CA PRO A 45 -9.94 -10.91 39.24
C PRO A 45 -9.61 -10.37 37.84
N HIS A 46 -8.41 -10.65 37.34
CA HIS A 46 -7.97 -10.17 36.03
C HIS A 46 -7.00 -11.13 35.35
N ARG A 47 -6.93 -11.01 34.02
CA ARG A 47 -5.95 -11.64 33.15
C ARG A 47 -4.94 -10.60 32.69
N LEU A 48 -3.65 -10.90 32.85
CA LEU A 48 -2.58 -10.08 32.32
C LEU A 48 -2.19 -10.50 30.90
N ALA A 49 -2.24 -9.56 29.97
CA ALA A 49 -1.76 -9.68 28.59
C ALA A 49 -0.53 -8.80 28.40
N GLU A 50 0.61 -9.40 28.05
CA GLU A 50 1.86 -8.65 27.86
C GLU A 50 2.09 -8.31 26.38
N VAL A 51 2.46 -7.06 26.12
CA VAL A 51 2.85 -6.55 24.80
C VAL A 51 4.29 -6.04 24.88
N ASP A 52 5.20 -6.71 24.19
CA ASP A 52 6.59 -6.25 24.06
C ASP A 52 6.67 -5.08 23.07
N ILE A 53 7.06 -3.90 23.56
CA ILE A 53 7.15 -2.69 22.72
C ILE A 53 8.29 -2.78 21.69
N ASP A 54 9.30 -3.63 21.94
CA ASP A 54 10.43 -3.79 21.02
C ASP A 54 10.05 -4.72 19.83
N SER A 55 8.86 -5.31 19.85
CA SER A 55 8.35 -6.16 18.76
C SER A 55 7.86 -5.39 17.53
N ASP A 56 7.56 -4.09 17.64
CA ASP A 56 7.13 -3.24 16.53
C ASP A 56 7.67 -1.80 16.68
N PRO A 57 8.29 -1.21 15.64
CA PRO A 57 8.87 0.13 15.72
C PRO A 57 7.89 1.24 16.10
N ALA A 58 6.60 1.10 15.74
CA ALA A 58 5.59 2.09 16.11
C ALA A 58 5.24 1.98 17.60
N LEU A 59 5.24 0.77 18.18
CA LEU A 59 5.09 0.61 19.64
C LEU A 59 6.28 1.24 20.37
N GLN A 60 7.50 0.99 19.89
CA GLN A 60 8.71 1.59 20.47
C GLN A 60 8.67 3.13 20.40
N LYS A 61 8.24 3.69 19.27
CA LYS A 61 8.06 5.15 19.11
C LYS A 61 7.02 5.71 20.08
N SER A 62 5.91 5.01 20.29
CA SER A 62 4.82 5.46 21.16
C SER A 62 5.16 5.31 22.65
N TYR A 63 5.75 4.19 23.06
CA TYR A 63 5.87 3.81 24.48
C TYR A 63 7.29 3.79 25.03
N GLY A 64 8.32 3.88 24.19
CA GLY A 64 9.72 3.66 24.58
C GLY A 64 10.23 4.47 25.77
N THR A 65 9.68 5.66 26.02
CA THR A 65 10.03 6.54 27.15
C THR A 65 9.00 6.54 28.29
N ARG A 66 7.90 5.79 28.16
CA ARG A 66 6.74 5.85 29.06
C ARG A 66 6.44 4.52 29.76
N ILE A 67 7.13 3.45 29.39
CA ILE A 67 6.91 2.13 30.02
C ILE A 67 7.28 2.12 31.51
N PRO A 68 6.58 1.33 32.34
CA PRO A 68 5.41 0.51 32.01
C PRO A 68 4.16 1.35 31.69
N VAL A 69 3.35 0.87 30.74
CA VAL A 69 2.01 1.41 30.46
C VAL A 69 0.99 0.29 30.60
N LEU A 70 -0.13 0.56 31.27
CA LEU A 70 -1.22 -0.39 31.45
C LEU A 70 -2.50 0.11 30.78
N ASP A 71 -3.14 -0.73 29.99
CA ASP A 71 -4.53 -0.55 29.59
C ASP A 71 -5.44 -1.48 30.40
N ILE A 72 -6.38 -0.90 31.15
CA ILE A 72 -7.39 -1.60 31.95
C ILE A 72 -8.76 -1.19 31.41
N GLY A 73 -9.28 -1.96 30.46
CA GLY A 73 -10.49 -1.60 29.71
C GLY A 73 -10.30 -0.26 28.97
N PRO A 74 -11.07 0.81 29.32
CA PRO A 74 -10.97 2.13 28.71
C PRO A 74 -9.90 3.04 29.36
N TYR A 75 -9.30 2.60 30.47
CA TYR A 75 -8.37 3.42 31.26
C TYR A 75 -6.93 3.07 30.89
N THR A 76 -6.07 4.09 30.78
CA THR A 76 -4.63 3.91 30.55
C THR A 76 -3.84 4.54 31.69
N LEU A 77 -2.95 3.77 32.30
CA LEU A 77 -1.98 4.24 33.30
C LEU A 77 -0.58 4.26 32.67
N SER A 78 0.19 5.31 32.93
CA SER A 78 1.59 5.44 32.51
C SER A 78 2.48 5.63 33.74
N ALA A 79 3.76 5.26 33.63
CA ALA A 79 4.73 5.42 34.70
C ALA A 79 4.85 6.88 35.20
N PRO A 80 5.09 7.10 36.51
CA PRO A 80 5.17 6.10 37.57
C PRO A 80 3.77 5.59 38.00
N ILE A 81 3.63 4.28 38.17
CA ILE A 81 2.36 3.61 38.54
C ILE A 81 2.46 3.18 40.01
N THR A 82 1.52 3.64 40.84
CA THR A 82 1.45 3.31 42.27
C THR A 82 0.39 2.23 42.54
N ARG A 83 0.53 1.49 43.64
CA ARG A 83 -0.48 0.52 44.10
C ARG A 83 -1.87 1.13 44.25
N GLN A 84 -1.95 2.35 44.78
CA GLN A 84 -3.23 3.06 44.94
C GLN A 84 -3.90 3.36 43.59
N GLN A 85 -3.13 3.77 42.57
CA GLN A 85 -3.66 3.98 41.22
C GLN A 85 -4.14 2.67 40.59
N LEU A 86 -3.41 1.56 40.81
CA LEU A 86 -3.82 0.23 40.35
C LEU A 86 -5.17 -0.18 40.96
N GLN A 87 -5.30 -0.11 42.28
CA GLN A 87 -6.54 -0.45 42.98
C GLN A 87 -7.72 0.40 42.51
N MET A 88 -7.55 1.73 42.44
CA MET A 88 -8.59 2.64 41.96
C MET A 88 -9.03 2.30 40.53
N THR A 89 -8.07 2.05 39.64
CA THR A 89 -8.38 1.82 38.21
C THR A 89 -8.96 0.43 37.96
N LEU A 90 -8.48 -0.60 38.66
CA LEU A 90 -9.05 -1.94 38.62
C LEU A 90 -10.48 -1.96 39.17
N GLY A 91 -10.72 -1.29 40.31
CA GLY A 91 -12.07 -1.11 40.86
C GLY A 91 -13.01 -0.41 39.89
N ALA A 92 -12.58 0.74 39.33
CA ALA A 92 -13.38 1.48 38.35
C ALA A 92 -13.69 0.65 37.09
N ALA A 93 -12.73 -0.16 36.61
CA ALA A 93 -12.93 -1.05 35.47
C ALA A 93 -13.89 -2.20 35.79
N LEU A 94 -13.81 -2.78 36.98
CA LEU A 94 -14.70 -3.83 37.46
C LEU A 94 -16.14 -3.31 37.58
N ASP A 95 -16.33 -2.15 38.21
CA ASP A 95 -17.63 -1.51 38.36
C ASP A 95 -18.27 -1.18 37.01
N ARG A 96 -17.48 -0.60 36.10
CA ARG A 96 -17.92 -0.29 34.74
C ARG A 96 -18.34 -1.54 33.99
N ARG A 97 -17.60 -2.64 34.12
CA ARG A 97 -17.95 -3.92 33.48
C ARG A 97 -19.24 -4.48 34.06
N GLY A 98 -19.39 -4.47 35.39
CA GLY A 98 -20.62 -4.88 36.05
C GLY A 98 -21.85 -4.06 35.63
N GLN A 99 -21.68 -2.77 35.36
CA GLN A 99 -22.73 -1.91 34.77
C GLN A 99 -23.03 -2.29 33.32
N LEU A 100 -22.00 -2.51 32.50
CA LEU A 100 -22.17 -2.90 31.10
C LEU A 100 -22.80 -4.30 30.95
N ASP A 101 -22.53 -5.24 31.85
CA ASP A 101 -23.19 -6.55 31.86
C ASP A 101 -24.68 -6.44 32.20
N LYS A 102 -25.07 -5.47 33.04
CA LYS A 102 -26.47 -5.20 33.38
C LYS A 102 -27.23 -4.51 32.25
N ILE A 103 -26.57 -3.62 31.51
CA ILE A 103 -27.21 -2.76 30.49
C ILE A 103 -27.07 -3.34 29.07
N GLY A 104 -25.94 -3.98 28.76
CA GLY A 104 -25.45 -4.21 27.40
C GLY A 104 -26.07 -5.37 26.62
N GLY A 105 -26.94 -6.17 27.25
CA GLY A 105 -27.65 -7.27 26.60
C GLY A 105 -26.73 -8.23 25.82
N SER A 106 -27.29 -8.91 24.82
CA SER A 106 -26.55 -9.87 23.99
C SER A 106 -25.48 -9.25 23.10
N ASP A 107 -25.64 -7.98 22.71
CA ASP A 107 -24.75 -7.31 21.75
C ASP A 107 -23.41 -6.93 22.37
N TYR A 108 -23.42 -6.52 23.64
CA TYR A 108 -22.20 -6.28 24.40
C TYR A 108 -21.41 -7.57 24.62
N GLU A 109 -22.08 -8.65 25.06
CA GLU A 109 -21.46 -9.96 25.23
C GLU A 109 -20.84 -10.48 23.93
N ALA A 110 -21.54 -10.32 22.80
CA ALA A 110 -21.03 -10.68 21.48
C ALA A 110 -19.80 -9.84 21.08
N ARG A 111 -19.76 -8.54 21.40
CA ARG A 111 -18.61 -7.67 21.13
C ARG A 111 -17.39 -8.06 21.96
N VAL A 112 -17.58 -8.37 23.25
CA VAL A 112 -16.50 -8.83 24.13
C VAL A 112 -15.93 -10.15 23.63
N ARG A 113 -16.79 -11.13 23.29
CA ARG A 113 -16.36 -12.42 22.70
C ARG A 113 -15.55 -12.23 21.41
N ARG A 114 -16.03 -11.40 20.48
CA ARG A 114 -15.28 -11.10 19.23
C ARG A 114 -13.91 -10.47 19.47
N GLY A 115 -13.73 -9.76 20.59
CA GLY A 115 -12.44 -9.20 21.00
C GLY A 115 -11.47 -10.26 21.55
N GLN A 116 -12.01 -11.32 22.16
CA GLN A 116 -11.24 -12.41 22.79
C GLN A 116 -10.95 -13.58 21.83
N GLU A 117 -11.72 -13.72 20.75
CA GLU A 117 -11.50 -14.76 19.74
C GLU A 117 -10.62 -14.27 18.58
N ILE A 118 -9.62 -15.07 18.21
CA ILE A 118 -8.82 -14.86 17.00
C ILE A 118 -9.45 -15.65 15.85
N THR A 119 -10.00 -14.94 14.88
CA THR A 119 -10.56 -15.52 13.66
C THR A 119 -9.47 -15.76 12.60
N LYS A 120 -9.81 -16.52 11.55
CA LYS A 120 -8.95 -16.64 10.35
C LYS A 120 -8.75 -15.28 9.68
N ALA A 121 -9.80 -14.44 9.63
CA ALA A 121 -9.72 -13.10 9.08
C ALA A 121 -8.72 -12.22 9.86
N ASP A 122 -8.70 -12.29 11.20
CA ASP A 122 -7.73 -11.55 12.01
C ASP A 122 -6.28 -11.95 11.69
N ARG A 123 -6.03 -13.26 11.49
CA ARG A 123 -4.70 -13.76 11.12
C ARG A 123 -4.27 -13.23 9.74
N VAL A 124 -5.20 -13.23 8.78
CA VAL A 124 -4.95 -12.69 7.43
C VAL A 124 -4.67 -11.19 7.51
N SER A 125 -5.50 -10.41 8.21
CA SER A 125 -5.32 -8.96 8.37
C SER A 125 -3.99 -8.61 9.03
N ARG A 126 -3.58 -9.35 10.08
CA ARG A 126 -2.26 -9.20 10.70
C ARG A 126 -1.12 -9.54 9.74
N TRP A 127 -1.28 -10.60 8.93
CA TRP A 127 -0.28 -10.96 7.95
C TRP A 127 -0.13 -9.88 6.87
N ILE A 128 -1.25 -9.35 6.37
CA ILE A 128 -1.28 -8.26 5.40
C ILE A 128 -0.60 -7.02 5.99
N SER A 129 -0.95 -6.58 7.21
CA SER A 129 -0.35 -5.37 7.78
C SER A 129 1.16 -5.47 8.04
N ASN A 130 1.68 -6.68 8.20
CA ASN A 130 3.12 -6.96 8.27
C ASN A 130 3.80 -6.96 6.88
N HIS A 131 3.11 -7.46 5.85
CA HIS A 131 3.68 -7.74 4.52
C HIS A 131 3.14 -6.82 3.41
N TYR A 132 2.35 -5.80 3.70
CA TYR A 132 1.67 -4.98 2.70
C TYR A 132 2.65 -4.39 1.67
N LEU A 133 3.84 -3.95 2.09
CA LEU A 133 4.85 -3.38 1.18
C LEU A 133 5.41 -4.43 0.22
N LEU A 134 5.59 -5.68 0.68
CA LEU A 134 5.97 -6.80 -0.18
C LEU A 134 4.87 -7.07 -1.20
N LEU A 135 3.60 -7.07 -0.78
CA LEU A 135 2.46 -7.27 -1.67
C LEU A 135 2.36 -6.18 -2.74
N LEU A 136 2.51 -4.91 -2.35
CA LEU A 136 2.52 -3.78 -3.27
C LEU A 136 3.68 -3.88 -4.27
N ASN A 137 4.90 -4.13 -3.80
CA ASN A 137 6.06 -4.26 -4.67
C ASN A 137 5.95 -5.46 -5.61
N LEU A 138 5.46 -6.60 -5.13
CA LEU A 138 5.25 -7.79 -5.96
C LEU A 138 4.17 -7.52 -7.03
N PHE A 139 3.06 -6.90 -6.64
CA PHE A 139 2.03 -6.50 -7.58
C PHE A 139 2.58 -5.55 -8.64
N MET A 140 3.32 -4.51 -8.25
CA MET A 140 3.92 -3.57 -9.20
C MET A 140 4.96 -4.23 -10.11
N LEU A 141 5.77 -5.14 -9.57
CA LEU A 141 6.75 -5.91 -10.36
C LEU A 141 6.06 -6.79 -11.39
N LEU A 142 5.02 -7.53 -11.00
CA LEU A 142 4.25 -8.37 -11.92
C LEU A 142 3.54 -7.50 -12.96
N TYR A 143 2.90 -6.42 -12.54
CA TYR A 143 2.14 -5.53 -13.42
C TYR A 143 3.04 -4.78 -14.41
N ALA A 144 4.20 -4.27 -13.99
CA ALA A 144 5.13 -3.54 -14.84
C ALA A 144 6.04 -4.46 -15.66
N GLY A 145 6.36 -5.65 -15.14
CA GLY A 145 7.26 -6.62 -15.78
C GLY A 145 6.57 -7.51 -16.81
N LEU A 146 5.32 -7.95 -16.57
CA LEU A 146 4.60 -8.83 -17.50
C LEU A 146 4.47 -8.26 -18.94
N PRO A 147 4.30 -6.95 -19.18
CA PRO A 147 4.32 -6.36 -20.53
C PRO A 147 5.60 -6.62 -21.34
N PHE A 148 6.74 -6.86 -20.68
CA PHE A 148 8.02 -7.19 -21.32
C PHE A 148 8.12 -8.68 -21.70
N LEU A 149 7.27 -9.53 -21.12
CA LEU A 149 7.17 -10.93 -21.52
C LEU A 149 6.52 -11.07 -22.90
N ALA A 150 5.59 -10.17 -23.27
CA ALA A 150 4.92 -10.19 -24.59
C ALA A 150 5.90 -10.17 -25.78
N PRO A 151 6.83 -9.21 -25.90
CA PRO A 151 7.80 -9.22 -26.99
C PRO A 151 8.79 -10.40 -26.93
N SER A 152 9.12 -10.88 -25.73
CA SER A 152 9.98 -12.08 -25.56
C SER A 152 9.29 -13.34 -26.08
N LEU A 153 7.98 -13.47 -25.83
CA LEU A 153 7.16 -14.57 -26.34
C LEU A 153 6.98 -14.50 -27.86
N MET A 154 6.80 -13.29 -28.41
CA MET A 154 6.79 -13.10 -29.87
C MET A 154 8.12 -13.55 -30.49
N LYS A 155 9.26 -13.18 -29.89
CA LYS A 155 10.60 -13.55 -30.38
C LYS A 155 10.85 -15.05 -30.46
N VAL A 156 10.28 -15.83 -29.53
CA VAL A 156 10.41 -17.30 -29.53
C VAL A 156 9.28 -18.01 -30.29
N GLY A 157 8.42 -17.26 -30.99
CA GLY A 157 7.29 -17.81 -31.77
C GLY A 157 6.07 -18.23 -30.94
N ALA A 158 6.04 -17.93 -29.64
CA ALA A 158 4.91 -18.21 -28.76
C ALA A 158 3.83 -17.11 -28.88
N GLU A 159 3.24 -16.99 -30.08
CA GLU A 159 2.34 -15.88 -30.42
C GLU A 159 1.06 -15.83 -29.57
N MET A 160 0.41 -16.98 -29.36
CA MET A 160 -0.86 -17.03 -28.62
C MET A 160 -0.75 -16.47 -27.19
N PRO A 161 0.20 -16.91 -26.35
CA PRO A 161 0.37 -16.32 -25.02
C PRO A 161 0.84 -14.86 -25.09
N ALA A 162 1.63 -14.45 -26.08
CA ALA A 162 2.00 -13.04 -26.26
C ALA A 162 0.77 -12.15 -26.53
N ARG A 163 -0.10 -12.57 -27.47
CA ARG A 163 -1.35 -11.89 -27.82
C ARG A 163 -2.32 -11.81 -26.65
N ALA A 164 -2.34 -12.81 -25.77
CA ALA A 164 -3.11 -12.75 -24.53
C ALA A 164 -2.64 -11.61 -23.60
N ILE A 165 -1.32 -11.41 -23.46
CA ILE A 165 -0.77 -10.29 -22.69
C ILE A 165 -1.14 -8.94 -23.35
N TYR A 166 -0.95 -8.79 -24.66
CA TYR A 166 -1.35 -7.55 -25.36
C TYR A 166 -2.85 -7.25 -25.17
N ALA A 167 -3.71 -8.27 -25.27
CA ALA A 167 -5.15 -8.12 -25.08
C ALA A 167 -5.50 -7.68 -23.64
N MET A 168 -4.86 -8.30 -22.63
CA MET A 168 -5.10 -7.99 -21.22
C MET A 168 -4.77 -6.53 -20.86
N TYR A 169 -3.71 -5.96 -21.43
CA TYR A 169 -3.32 -4.57 -21.20
C TYR A 169 -4.00 -3.56 -22.13
N SER A 170 -4.72 -4.02 -23.16
CA SER A 170 -5.33 -3.17 -24.19
C SER A 170 -6.39 -2.17 -23.69
N PRO A 171 -7.18 -2.46 -22.62
CA PRO A 171 -8.09 -1.47 -22.05
C PRO A 171 -7.39 -0.50 -21.08
N LEU A 172 -6.20 -0.85 -20.59
CA LEU A 172 -5.44 -0.05 -19.62
C LEU A 172 -4.49 0.93 -20.30
N CYS A 173 -4.02 0.58 -21.49
CA CYS A 173 -3.13 1.40 -22.30
C CYS A 173 -3.51 1.28 -23.78
N HIS A 174 -3.39 2.39 -24.51
CA HIS A 174 -3.66 2.39 -25.95
C HIS A 174 -2.63 1.58 -26.75
N GLN A 175 -1.44 1.29 -26.20
CA GLN A 175 -0.36 0.50 -26.84
C GLN A 175 0.00 0.93 -28.27
N PHE A 176 0.11 2.24 -28.52
CA PHE A 176 0.51 2.71 -29.85
C PHE A 176 1.98 2.38 -30.06
N GLY A 177 2.32 1.79 -31.22
CA GLY A 177 3.71 1.47 -31.54
C GLY A 177 4.65 2.67 -31.36
N PHE A 178 4.25 3.86 -31.84
CA PHE A 178 5.03 5.09 -31.71
C PHE A 178 5.17 5.69 -30.29
N ARG A 179 4.61 5.00 -29.28
CA ARG A 179 4.70 5.35 -27.86
C ARG A 179 5.14 4.17 -27.00
N SER A 180 5.63 3.09 -27.60
CA SER A 180 6.01 1.86 -26.91
C SER A 180 7.48 1.55 -27.15
N PHE A 181 8.12 0.94 -26.16
CA PHE A 181 9.43 0.34 -26.35
C PHE A 181 9.35 -0.90 -27.24
N PHE A 182 10.41 -1.15 -28.00
CA PHE A 182 10.61 -2.36 -28.81
C PHE A 182 11.81 -3.13 -28.28
N LEU A 183 11.70 -4.46 -28.27
CA LEU A 183 12.79 -5.38 -27.90
C LEU A 183 13.13 -6.27 -29.09
N PHE A 184 14.41 -6.68 -29.16
CA PHE A 184 14.92 -7.63 -30.15
C PHE A 184 14.92 -7.13 -31.61
N GLY A 185 14.91 -5.81 -31.82
CA GLY A 185 14.97 -5.16 -33.13
C GLY A 185 16.12 -4.15 -33.24
N GLU A 186 16.11 -3.40 -34.34
CA GLU A 186 17.13 -2.39 -34.64
C GLU A 186 17.11 -1.17 -33.71
N GLN A 187 15.94 -0.76 -33.22
CA GLN A 187 15.79 0.36 -32.28
C GLN A 187 14.90 -0.02 -31.09
N SER A 188 15.14 0.64 -29.96
CA SER A 188 14.30 0.48 -28.77
C SER A 188 13.02 1.32 -28.81
N VAL A 189 12.92 2.30 -29.72
CA VAL A 189 11.78 3.19 -29.91
C VAL A 189 11.70 3.64 -31.36
N TYR A 190 10.48 3.90 -31.83
CA TYR A 190 10.19 4.46 -33.16
C TYR A 190 9.19 5.60 -32.99
N PRO A 191 9.63 6.85 -32.79
CA PRO A 191 8.71 7.98 -32.59
C PRO A 191 8.05 8.41 -33.91
N LEU A 192 7.01 9.24 -33.84
CA LEU A 192 6.52 9.95 -35.04
C LEU A 192 7.52 11.04 -35.45
N ALA A 193 7.49 11.44 -36.72
CA ALA A 193 8.36 12.51 -37.25
C ALA A 193 8.20 13.83 -36.47
N GLU A 194 7.00 14.12 -36.00
CA GLU A 194 6.65 15.31 -35.22
C GLU A 194 7.32 15.36 -33.83
N ALA A 195 7.95 14.27 -33.37
CA ALA A 195 8.79 14.30 -32.18
C ALA A 195 10.15 15.00 -32.43
N GLY A 196 10.52 15.27 -33.69
CA GLY A 196 11.72 16.04 -34.06
C GLY A 196 13.05 15.33 -33.84
N LEU A 197 13.06 13.99 -33.82
CA LEU A 197 14.26 13.18 -33.56
C LEU A 197 14.83 12.62 -34.87
N SER A 198 15.71 13.37 -35.53
CA SER A 198 16.26 13.03 -36.84
C SER A 198 17.24 11.85 -36.85
N ASN A 199 17.72 11.42 -35.69
CA ASN A 199 18.67 10.32 -35.53
C ASN A 199 18.01 8.95 -35.37
N LEU A 200 16.67 8.88 -35.42
CA LEU A 200 15.90 7.65 -35.24
C LEU A 200 14.99 7.44 -36.45
N LYS A 201 14.83 6.18 -36.89
CA LYS A 201 13.76 5.80 -37.80
C LYS A 201 12.41 6.10 -37.16
N THR A 202 11.52 6.69 -37.93
CA THR A 202 10.17 7.02 -37.49
C THR A 202 9.25 5.82 -37.58
N PHE A 203 8.14 5.86 -36.85
CA PHE A 203 7.17 4.77 -36.88
C PHE A 203 6.48 4.61 -38.24
N ASP A 204 6.19 5.73 -38.92
CA ASP A 204 5.60 5.74 -40.27
C ASP A 204 6.52 5.04 -41.28
N GLU A 205 7.83 5.25 -41.18
CA GLU A 205 8.84 4.60 -42.04
C GLU A 205 8.89 3.09 -41.85
N VAL A 206 8.84 2.61 -40.59
CA VAL A 206 9.00 1.17 -40.31
C VAL A 206 7.71 0.38 -40.38
N SER A 207 6.55 1.03 -40.20
CA SER A 207 5.24 0.37 -40.24
C SER A 207 4.54 0.51 -41.60
N GLY A 208 4.95 1.48 -42.42
CA GLY A 208 4.29 1.83 -43.68
C GLY A 208 2.92 2.52 -43.50
N LEU A 209 2.49 2.77 -42.25
CA LEU A 209 1.26 3.49 -41.93
C LEU A 209 1.44 4.99 -42.17
N LYS A 210 0.34 5.68 -42.49
CA LYS A 210 0.37 7.11 -42.83
C LYS A 210 -0.59 7.92 -41.98
N ASN A 211 -0.38 9.23 -41.95
CA ASN A 211 -1.27 10.20 -41.28
C ASN A 211 -1.54 9.86 -39.81
N LEU A 212 -0.53 9.40 -39.08
CA LEU A 212 -0.68 9.01 -37.66
C LEU A 212 -0.81 10.21 -36.72
N SER A 213 -0.48 11.41 -37.19
CA SER A 213 -0.73 12.66 -36.48
C SER A 213 -2.22 13.04 -36.44
N ASP A 214 -3.02 12.60 -37.42
CA ASP A 214 -4.46 12.80 -37.40
C ASP A 214 -5.15 11.84 -36.40
N PRO A 215 -5.80 12.33 -35.33
CA PRO A 215 -6.54 11.51 -34.38
C PRO A 215 -7.68 10.70 -35.01
N TYR A 216 -8.22 11.15 -36.15
CA TYR A 216 -9.33 10.51 -36.86
C TYR A 216 -8.89 9.52 -37.94
N SER A 217 -7.58 9.41 -38.17
CA SER A 217 -7.04 8.48 -39.18
C SER A 217 -7.34 7.02 -38.81
N PRO A 218 -7.87 6.20 -39.75
CA PRO A 218 -8.08 4.77 -39.52
C PRO A 218 -6.76 4.04 -39.23
N ASP A 219 -5.63 4.57 -39.71
CA ASP A 219 -4.29 4.00 -39.50
C ASP A 219 -3.85 4.09 -38.04
N ARG A 220 -4.43 4.98 -37.21
CA ARG A 220 -4.16 4.96 -35.77
C ARG A 220 -4.61 3.65 -35.11
N LEU A 221 -5.74 3.09 -35.53
CA LEU A 221 -6.17 1.80 -35.01
C LEU A 221 -5.22 0.68 -35.45
N ALA A 222 -4.66 0.78 -36.67
CA ALA A 222 -3.60 -0.13 -37.13
C ALA A 222 -2.32 0.03 -36.30
N ALA A 223 -1.90 1.27 -35.98
CA ALA A 223 -0.73 1.55 -35.13
C ALA A 223 -0.88 0.97 -33.70
N ARG A 224 -2.11 0.91 -33.18
CA ARG A 224 -2.42 0.21 -31.92
C ARG A 224 -2.30 -1.31 -32.05
N ARG A 225 -2.65 -1.89 -33.19
CA ARG A 225 -2.57 -3.34 -33.44
C ARG A 225 -1.19 -3.82 -33.90
N TYR A 226 -0.33 -2.91 -34.35
CA TYR A 226 1.03 -3.22 -34.79
C TYR A 226 1.82 -3.86 -33.65
N VAL A 227 2.33 -5.08 -33.84
CA VAL A 227 3.10 -5.81 -32.81
C VAL A 227 4.62 -5.69 -33.05
N GLY A 228 5.03 -5.62 -34.32
CA GLY A 228 6.43 -5.64 -34.74
C GLY A 228 6.83 -6.96 -35.39
N ASP A 229 8.10 -7.07 -35.76
CA ASP A 229 8.70 -8.18 -36.53
C ASP A 229 10.19 -8.36 -36.18
N GLU A 230 10.90 -9.20 -36.93
CA GLU A 230 12.32 -9.49 -36.71
C GLU A 230 13.26 -8.29 -36.95
N ILE A 231 12.82 -7.27 -37.72
CA ILE A 231 13.63 -6.10 -38.05
C ILE A 231 13.37 -5.00 -37.00
N THR A 232 12.09 -4.68 -36.79
CA THR A 232 11.66 -3.66 -35.83
C THR A 232 11.73 -4.14 -34.38
N GLY A 233 11.82 -5.44 -34.18
CA GLY A 233 11.60 -6.05 -32.88
C GLY A 233 10.12 -6.05 -32.53
N TYR A 234 9.81 -6.47 -31.31
CA TYR A 234 8.43 -6.57 -30.84
C TYR A 234 8.16 -5.54 -29.74
N LYS A 235 7.00 -4.91 -29.80
CA LYS A 235 6.65 -3.85 -28.84
C LYS A 235 6.33 -4.39 -27.45
N VAL A 236 6.62 -3.62 -26.41
CA VAL A 236 6.13 -3.86 -25.04
C VAL A 236 4.62 -3.59 -24.98
N ALA A 237 3.88 -4.39 -24.20
CA ALA A 237 2.41 -4.29 -24.10
C ALA A 237 1.89 -3.09 -23.28
N LEU A 238 2.75 -2.11 -22.99
CA LEU A 238 2.44 -0.83 -22.35
C LEU A 238 3.17 0.30 -23.09
N CYS A 239 2.67 1.52 -22.96
CA CYS A 239 3.37 2.69 -23.47
C CYS A 239 4.57 3.04 -22.57
N GLU A 240 5.54 3.77 -23.12
CA GLU A 240 6.75 4.26 -22.45
C GLU A 240 6.43 5.01 -21.15
N ARG A 241 5.37 5.84 -21.17
CA ARG A 241 4.94 6.62 -20.00
C ARG A 241 4.40 5.70 -18.90
N ASP A 242 3.52 4.76 -19.22
CA ASP A 242 2.97 3.81 -18.26
C ASP A 242 4.08 2.95 -17.64
N VAL A 243 4.97 2.42 -18.48
CA VAL A 243 6.16 1.69 -18.02
C VAL A 243 6.93 2.53 -16.98
N ALA A 244 7.24 3.78 -17.30
CA ALA A 244 7.98 4.66 -16.41
C ALA A 244 7.22 4.97 -15.10
N ILE A 245 5.90 5.15 -15.15
CA ILE A 245 5.05 5.35 -13.97
C ILE A 245 5.16 4.13 -13.06
N TYR A 246 4.79 2.93 -13.54
CA TYR A 246 4.72 1.75 -12.70
C TYR A 246 6.10 1.29 -12.18
N PHE A 247 7.17 1.42 -12.99
CA PHE A 247 8.53 1.22 -12.48
C PHE A 247 8.96 2.28 -11.48
N GLY A 248 8.49 3.53 -11.60
CA GLY A 248 8.69 4.57 -10.59
C GLY A 248 8.04 4.25 -9.25
N LEU A 249 6.80 3.74 -9.26
CA LEU A 249 6.13 3.26 -8.05
C LEU A 249 6.93 2.12 -7.40
N LEU A 250 7.33 1.12 -8.20
CA LEU A 250 8.14 0.00 -7.73
C LEU A 250 9.48 0.46 -7.15
N LEU A 251 10.20 1.35 -7.86
CA LEU A 251 11.49 1.87 -7.43
C LEU A 251 11.39 2.55 -6.07
N PHE A 252 10.43 3.45 -5.89
CA PHE A 252 10.22 4.08 -4.59
C PHE A 252 9.83 3.04 -3.53
N GLY A 253 8.97 2.09 -3.84
CA GLY A 253 8.57 1.02 -2.93
C GLY A 253 9.74 0.16 -2.45
N LEU A 254 10.71 -0.12 -3.31
CA LEU A 254 11.95 -0.81 -2.95
C LEU A 254 12.83 0.06 -2.04
N VAL A 255 13.04 1.34 -2.38
CA VAL A 255 13.80 2.29 -1.56
C VAL A 255 13.14 2.50 -0.18
N PHE A 256 11.81 2.59 -0.14
CA PHE A 256 11.03 2.69 1.10
C PHE A 256 11.20 1.44 1.97
N GLY A 257 11.24 0.26 1.36
CA GLY A 257 11.55 -0.99 2.06
C GLY A 257 12.97 -1.02 2.62
N LEU A 258 13.98 -0.66 1.82
CA LEU A 258 15.39 -0.62 2.21
C LEU A 258 15.68 0.37 3.35
N THR A 259 14.89 1.43 3.46
CA THR A 259 14.97 2.42 4.54
C THR A 259 14.16 2.02 5.78
N ASN A 260 13.69 0.78 5.87
CA ASN A 260 12.80 0.29 6.93
C ASN A 260 11.55 1.17 7.10
N ARG A 261 11.00 1.68 5.99
CA ARG A 261 9.76 2.47 5.95
C ARG A 261 9.83 3.78 6.73
N ARG A 262 11.04 4.36 6.88
CA ARG A 262 11.30 5.57 7.68
C ARG A 262 11.17 6.89 6.91
N ILE A 263 10.99 6.85 5.60
CA ILE A 263 10.85 8.05 4.77
C ILE A 263 9.53 8.75 5.12
N ARG A 264 9.58 10.06 5.34
CA ARG A 264 8.40 10.87 5.67
C ARG A 264 7.57 11.15 4.40
N PRO A 265 6.24 11.35 4.53
CA PRO A 265 5.39 11.71 3.41
C PRO A 265 5.90 12.96 2.68
N LEU A 266 5.85 12.92 1.35
CA LEU A 266 6.12 14.10 0.53
C LEU A 266 5.05 15.16 0.78
N HIS A 267 5.43 16.43 0.91
CA HIS A 267 4.44 17.51 1.05
C HIS A 267 3.59 17.60 -0.23
N TRP A 268 2.26 17.73 -0.11
CA TRP A 268 1.34 17.71 -1.25
C TRP A 268 1.71 18.74 -2.33
N ALA A 269 2.15 19.94 -1.94
CA ALA A 269 2.58 20.98 -2.90
C ALA A 269 3.82 20.57 -3.70
N ILE A 270 4.76 19.84 -3.07
CA ILE A 270 5.95 19.32 -3.77
C ILE A 270 5.53 18.20 -4.72
N TRP A 271 4.66 17.29 -4.28
CA TRP A 271 4.08 16.25 -5.13
C TRP A 271 3.36 16.83 -6.36
N LEU A 272 2.57 17.90 -6.17
CA LEU A 272 1.94 18.61 -7.29
C LEU A 272 2.99 19.21 -8.23
N LEU A 273 4.03 19.86 -7.68
CA LEU A 273 5.04 20.54 -8.49
C LEU A 273 5.93 19.58 -9.29
N ILE A 274 6.41 18.49 -8.68
CA ILE A 274 7.39 17.59 -9.31
C ILE A 274 6.75 16.34 -9.93
N GLY A 275 5.59 15.92 -9.43
CA GLY A 275 4.87 14.75 -9.91
C GLY A 275 3.83 15.12 -10.96
N ILE A 276 2.81 15.87 -10.55
CA ILE A 276 1.67 16.23 -11.40
C ILE A 276 2.05 17.29 -12.44
N GLY A 277 2.85 18.29 -12.07
CA GLY A 277 3.22 19.41 -12.92
C GLY A 277 3.86 18.98 -14.24
N PRO A 278 4.95 18.19 -14.24
CA PRO A 278 5.64 17.81 -15.46
C PRO A 278 4.81 16.89 -16.37
N ILE A 279 4.17 15.86 -15.81
CA ILE A 279 3.32 14.93 -16.58
C ILE A 279 2.04 15.61 -17.07
N GLY A 280 1.49 16.53 -16.27
CA GLY A 280 0.36 17.36 -16.63
C GLY A 280 0.72 18.29 -17.77
N PHE A 281 1.85 18.99 -17.71
CA PHE A 281 2.29 19.89 -18.78
C PHE A 281 2.60 19.15 -20.09
N ASP A 282 3.35 18.04 -20.03
CA ASP A 282 3.68 17.22 -21.19
C ASP A 282 2.43 16.53 -21.78
N GLY A 283 1.63 15.88 -20.95
CA GLY A 283 0.41 15.19 -21.35
C GLY A 283 -0.68 16.14 -21.86
N PHE A 284 -0.88 17.28 -21.20
CA PHE A 284 -1.85 18.31 -21.59
C PHE A 284 -1.45 18.94 -22.92
N SER A 285 -0.21 19.42 -23.05
CA SER A 285 0.24 20.03 -24.32
C SER A 285 0.15 19.05 -25.48
N GLN A 286 0.52 17.78 -25.29
CA GLN A 286 0.35 16.74 -26.30
C GLN A 286 -1.13 16.49 -26.63
N LEU A 287 -1.98 16.22 -25.64
CA LEU A 287 -3.40 15.88 -25.85
C LEU A 287 -4.16 17.01 -26.53
N PHE A 288 -3.98 18.24 -26.07
CA PHE A 288 -4.72 19.40 -26.59
C PHE A 288 -4.27 19.80 -27.99
N SER A 289 -2.98 19.62 -28.31
CA SER A 289 -2.48 19.79 -29.68
C SER A 289 -3.06 18.78 -30.69
N GLN A 290 -3.66 17.68 -30.20
CA GLN A 290 -4.23 16.61 -31.02
C GLN A 290 -5.74 16.74 -31.23
N PHE A 291 -6.44 17.68 -30.58
CA PHE A 291 -7.89 17.85 -30.78
C PHE A 291 -8.24 18.61 -32.07
N ASN A 292 -7.25 19.17 -32.78
CA ASN A 292 -7.43 19.87 -34.06
C ASN A 292 -8.52 20.98 -34.04
N PHE A 293 -8.81 21.59 -32.87
CA PHE A 293 -9.75 22.70 -32.81
C PHE A 293 -9.16 23.92 -33.51
N GLU A 294 -9.88 24.49 -34.49
CA GLU A 294 -9.37 25.60 -35.32
C GLU A 294 -8.84 26.78 -34.50
N TRP A 295 -9.56 27.17 -33.43
CA TRP A 295 -9.15 28.26 -32.55
C TRP A 295 -7.88 27.94 -31.75
N LEU A 296 -7.65 26.66 -31.43
CA LEU A 296 -6.53 26.21 -30.61
C LEU A 296 -5.28 25.95 -31.42
N ASN A 297 -5.40 25.54 -32.68
CA ASN A 297 -4.28 25.26 -33.58
C ASN A 297 -3.40 26.50 -33.83
N SER A 298 -3.96 27.70 -33.70
CA SER A 298 -3.19 28.95 -33.78
C SER A 298 -2.33 29.23 -32.54
N LEU A 299 -2.68 28.63 -31.39
CA LEU A 299 -2.00 28.82 -30.11
C LEU A 299 -1.08 27.64 -29.75
N LEU A 300 -1.48 26.41 -30.10
CA LEU A 300 -0.76 25.18 -29.83
C LEU A 300 -0.60 24.38 -31.12
N VAL A 301 0.61 24.41 -31.66
CA VAL A 301 1.01 23.57 -32.80
C VAL A 301 1.00 22.10 -32.39
N TYR A 302 0.61 21.22 -33.30
CA TYR A 302 0.68 19.78 -33.12
C TYR A 302 2.05 19.38 -32.55
N ARG A 303 2.03 18.59 -31.48
CA ARG A 303 3.24 18.07 -30.86
C ARG A 303 3.02 16.63 -30.40
N GLU A 304 4.08 15.84 -30.56
CA GLU A 304 4.19 14.52 -29.97
C GLU A 304 5.32 14.52 -28.91
N SER A 305 5.06 13.99 -27.71
CA SER A 305 6.09 13.93 -26.65
C SER A 305 7.24 13.01 -27.09
N THR A 306 8.47 13.40 -26.84
CA THR A 306 9.62 12.54 -27.12
C THR A 306 9.65 11.35 -26.15
N PRO A 307 10.25 10.21 -26.53
CA PRO A 307 10.40 9.07 -25.63
C PRO A 307 11.05 9.45 -24.29
N PHE A 308 12.06 10.34 -24.33
CA PHE A 308 12.70 10.87 -23.13
C PHE A 308 11.72 11.59 -22.21
N LEU A 309 10.88 12.50 -22.74
CA LEU A 309 9.90 13.23 -21.93
C LEU A 309 8.84 12.30 -21.35
N ARG A 310 8.37 11.32 -22.12
CA ARG A 310 7.40 10.32 -21.62
C ARG A 310 7.96 9.53 -20.45
N VAL A 311 9.22 9.10 -20.54
CA VAL A 311 9.90 8.38 -19.45
C VAL A 311 10.16 9.29 -18.26
N LEU A 312 10.72 10.48 -18.47
CA LEU A 312 11.07 11.40 -17.40
C LEU A 312 9.83 11.82 -16.60
N THR A 313 8.79 12.30 -17.28
CA THR A 313 7.56 12.75 -16.62
C THR A 313 6.79 11.60 -15.97
N GLY A 314 6.74 10.44 -16.61
CA GLY A 314 6.15 9.23 -16.05
C GLY A 314 6.87 8.76 -14.79
N LEU A 315 8.22 8.70 -14.82
CA LEU A 315 9.03 8.30 -13.68
C LEU A 315 8.91 9.27 -12.51
N LEU A 316 8.97 10.58 -12.77
CA LEU A 316 8.79 11.61 -11.74
C LEU A 316 7.41 11.49 -11.09
N PHE A 317 6.36 11.32 -11.89
CA PHE A 317 5.01 11.11 -11.38
C PHE A 317 4.91 9.83 -10.54
N GLY A 318 5.45 8.70 -11.03
CA GLY A 318 5.40 7.43 -10.33
C GLY A 318 6.14 7.43 -8.98
N VAL A 319 7.40 7.91 -8.97
CA VAL A 319 8.22 8.01 -7.76
C VAL A 319 7.60 8.96 -6.75
N SER A 320 7.21 10.17 -7.18
CA SER A 320 6.64 11.17 -6.26
C SER A 320 5.28 10.76 -5.71
N THR A 321 4.46 10.05 -6.50
CA THR A 321 3.16 9.55 -6.04
C THR A 321 3.32 8.43 -5.01
N ALA A 322 4.25 7.50 -5.23
CA ALA A 322 4.58 6.49 -4.22
C ALA A 322 5.20 7.13 -2.97
N TRP A 323 6.05 8.14 -3.12
CA TRP A 323 6.59 8.91 -1.99
C TRP A 323 5.52 9.65 -1.20
N PHE A 324 4.54 10.21 -1.88
CA PHE A 324 3.39 10.80 -1.22
C PHE A 324 2.56 9.73 -0.48
N ALA A 325 2.18 8.64 -1.15
CA ALA A 325 1.19 7.70 -0.65
C ALA A 325 1.72 6.64 0.35
N TYR A 326 2.89 6.05 0.10
CA TYR A 326 3.36 4.88 0.85
C TYR A 326 3.59 5.15 2.34
N PRO A 327 4.13 6.33 2.73
CA PRO A 327 4.23 6.68 4.14
C PRO A 327 2.89 6.77 4.88
N TYR A 328 1.82 7.26 4.23
CA TYR A 328 0.47 7.25 4.82
C TYR A 328 -0.11 5.84 4.92
N ILE A 329 0.16 4.98 3.94
CA ILE A 329 -0.23 3.56 4.02
C ILE A 329 0.49 2.89 5.18
N GLU A 330 1.79 3.16 5.38
CA GLU A 330 2.55 2.61 6.52
C GLU A 330 1.97 3.06 7.86
N GLU A 331 1.54 4.32 8.01
CA GLU A 331 0.90 4.81 9.23
C GLU A 331 -0.37 4.01 9.55
N SER A 332 -1.26 3.84 8.56
CA SER A 332 -2.47 3.04 8.72
C SER A 332 -2.18 1.56 9.00
N MET A 333 -1.16 1.00 8.34
CA MET A 333 -0.73 -0.39 8.57
C MET A 333 -0.09 -0.57 9.95
N ALA A 334 0.62 0.44 10.45
CA ALA A 334 1.20 0.43 11.80
C ALA A 334 0.11 0.40 12.88
N GLU A 335 -0.92 1.25 12.76
CA GLU A 335 -2.08 1.21 13.66
C GLU A 335 -2.77 -0.16 13.64
N THR A 336 -2.95 -0.72 12.44
CA THR A 336 -3.53 -2.05 12.26
C THR A 336 -2.67 -3.14 12.90
N ARG A 337 -1.33 -3.08 12.77
CA ARG A 337 -0.40 -4.01 13.44
C ARG A 337 -0.50 -3.90 14.95
N GLN A 338 -0.49 -2.69 15.51
CA GLN A 338 -0.61 -2.46 16.95
C GLN A 338 -1.92 -3.02 17.51
N PHE A 339 -3.03 -2.79 16.81
CA PHE A 339 -4.33 -3.37 17.17
C PHE A 339 -4.27 -4.89 17.25
N PHE A 340 -3.71 -5.56 16.24
CA PHE A 340 -3.61 -7.02 16.23
C PHE A 340 -2.56 -7.58 17.20
N ILE A 341 -1.46 -6.87 17.47
CA ILE A 341 -0.50 -7.26 18.51
C ILE A 341 -1.21 -7.31 19.85
N LYS A 342 -1.97 -6.27 20.21
CA LYS A 342 -2.76 -6.23 21.44
C LYS A 342 -3.85 -7.31 21.46
N LYS A 343 -4.65 -7.43 20.39
CA LYS A 343 -5.72 -8.44 20.31
C LYS A 343 -5.19 -9.86 20.51
N PHE A 344 -4.05 -10.19 19.88
CA PHE A 344 -3.45 -11.52 20.01
C PHE A 344 -2.82 -11.74 21.38
N ALA A 345 -2.30 -10.70 22.04
CA ALA A 345 -1.79 -10.79 23.41
C ALA A 345 -2.92 -11.07 24.41
N VAL A 346 -4.10 -10.47 24.20
CA VAL A 346 -5.29 -10.65 25.05
C VAL A 346 -5.96 -12.01 24.86
N ALA A 347 -5.98 -12.50 23.62
CA ALA A 347 -6.65 -13.75 23.25
C ALA A 347 -5.80 -15.00 23.52
N LYS A 348 -4.47 -14.88 23.61
CA LYS A 348 -3.59 -15.92 24.16
C LYS A 348 -3.98 -16.18 25.59
#